data_AF-A0A1S3ZB09-F1
#
_entry.id   AF-A0A1S3ZB09-F1
#
_cell.length_a   1.000
_cell.length_b   1.000
_cell.length_c   1.000
_cell.angle_alpha   90.00
_cell.angle_beta   90.00
_cell.angle_gamma   90.00
#
_symmetry.space_group_name_H-M   'P 1'
#
loop_
_entity.id
_entity.type
_entity.pdbx_description
1 polymer ?
#
loop_
_entity_poly.entity_id
_entity_poly.type
_entity_poly.pdbx_seq_one_letter_code
_entity_poly.pdbx_strand_id
1 'polypeptide(L)'
;MDSSYFSNFNQLIFAMDYFRLLPEGCISEILSFTSPKDAVSSSAISRGFKSAAESDVVWEKFLPSDYQHIISKSDSLLVSSSKKELYFSLCDSPILTDGGKLMFRVSVI
;
A
#
# COMPACT_ATOMS: atom_id res chain seq x y z
N MET A 1 -15.68 40.60 0.92
CA MET A 1 -15.55 39.16 0.59
C MET A 1 -16.75 38.46 1.21
N ASP A 2 -17.60 37.85 0.38
CA ASP A 2 -18.89 37.26 0.80
C ASP A 2 -18.72 35.77 1.15
N SER A 3 -19.49 35.30 2.14
CA SER A 3 -19.64 33.89 2.54
C SER A 3 -19.98 32.94 1.38
N SER A 4 -20.65 33.41 0.33
CA SER A 4 -20.98 32.64 -0.87
C SER A 4 -19.74 32.28 -1.70
N TYR A 5 -18.75 33.17 -1.76
CA TYR A 5 -17.45 32.91 -2.40
C TYR A 5 -16.62 31.92 -1.59
N PHE A 6 -16.60 32.07 -0.26
CA PHE A 6 -15.92 31.11 0.62
C PHE A 6 -16.56 29.72 0.53
N SER A 7 -17.90 29.64 0.48
CA SER A 7 -18.61 28.39 0.29
C SER A 7 -18.29 27.76 -1.06
N ASN A 8 -18.36 28.51 -2.17
CA ASN A 8 -18.02 28.00 -3.51
C ASN A 8 -16.55 27.58 -3.63
N PHE A 9 -15.63 28.31 -3.00
CA PHE A 9 -14.21 27.97 -3.00
C PHE A 9 -13.94 26.69 -2.21
N ASN A 10 -14.56 26.53 -1.04
CA ASN A 10 -14.53 25.27 -0.32
C ASN A 10 -15.16 24.14 -1.14
N GLN A 11 -16.30 24.38 -1.79
CA GLN A 11 -16.98 23.39 -2.64
C GLN A 11 -16.14 22.99 -3.86
N LEU A 12 -15.36 23.92 -4.43
CA LEU A 12 -14.41 23.66 -5.51
C LEU A 12 -13.19 22.88 -5.00
N ILE A 13 -12.66 23.22 -3.81
CA ILE A 13 -11.60 22.44 -3.14
C ILE A 13 -12.08 21.02 -2.82
N PHE A 14 -13.31 20.87 -2.32
CA PHE A 14 -13.95 19.58 -2.06
C PHE A 14 -14.23 18.82 -3.36
N ALA A 15 -14.61 19.51 -4.44
CA ALA A 15 -14.80 18.91 -5.76
C ALA A 15 -13.46 18.50 -6.39
N MET A 16 -12.35 19.18 -6.12
CA MET A 16 -11.02 18.78 -6.60
C MET A 16 -10.44 17.59 -5.80
N ASP A 17 -10.96 17.28 -4.62
CA ASP A 17 -10.61 16.08 -3.85
C ASP A 17 -11.56 14.91 -4.17
N TYR A 18 -11.71 14.62 -5.47
CA TYR A 18 -12.52 13.51 -6.00
C TYR A 18 -12.25 12.18 -5.28
N PHE A 19 -11.03 11.98 -4.80
CA PHE A 19 -10.64 10.79 -4.05
C PHE A 19 -11.40 10.65 -2.72
N ARG A 20 -11.92 11.72 -2.10
CA ARG A 20 -12.77 11.61 -0.90
C ARG A 20 -14.13 10.99 -1.16
N LEU A 21 -14.61 11.05 -2.41
CA LEU A 21 -15.89 10.50 -2.81
C LEU A 21 -15.76 9.03 -3.25
N LEU A 22 -14.54 8.56 -3.49
CA LEU A 22 -14.28 7.17 -3.86
C LEU A 22 -14.38 6.27 -2.61
N PRO A 23 -14.99 5.09 -2.72
CA PRO A 23 -14.87 4.06 -1.70
C PRO A 23 -13.41 3.71 -1.44
N GLU A 24 -13.08 3.39 -0.19
CA GLU A 24 -11.71 3.03 0.21
C GLU A 24 -11.11 1.92 -0.67
N GLY A 25 -11.90 0.90 -1.00
CA GLY A 25 -11.46 -0.19 -1.87
C GLY A 25 -11.04 0.27 -3.28
N CYS A 26 -11.67 1.31 -3.84
CA CYS A 26 -11.24 1.89 -5.12
C CYS A 26 -9.89 2.59 -4.98
N ILE A 27 -9.67 3.30 -3.88
CA ILE A 27 -8.40 3.95 -3.60
C ILE A 27 -7.30 2.90 -3.38
N SER A 28 -7.58 1.84 -2.61
CA SER A 28 -6.66 0.71 -2.43
C SER A 28 -6.32 0.04 -3.77
N GLU A 29 -7.30 -0.19 -4.63
CA GLU A 29 -7.06 -0.79 -5.95
C GLU A 29 -6.16 0.12 -6.80
N ILE A 30 -6.38 1.44 -6.80
CA ILE A 30 -5.51 2.40 -7.51
C ILE A 30 -4.09 2.36 -6.94
N LEU A 31 -3.94 2.41 -5.61
CA LEU A 31 -2.64 2.35 -4.95
C LEU A 31 -1.91 1.02 -5.18
N SER A 32 -2.62 -0.08 -5.41
CA SER A 32 -2.00 -1.37 -5.72
C SER A 32 -1.28 -1.39 -7.08
N PHE A 33 -1.54 -0.41 -7.95
CA PHE A 33 -0.87 -0.24 -9.25
C PHE A 33 0.30 0.76 -9.20
N THR A 34 0.57 1.38 -8.05
CA THR A 34 1.70 2.29 -7.89
C THR A 34 2.94 1.54 -7.39
N SER A 35 4.03 2.25 -7.09
CA SER A 35 5.16 1.63 -6.38
C SER A 35 4.86 1.50 -4.87
N PRO A 36 5.49 0.55 -4.17
CA PRO A 36 5.37 0.43 -2.70
C PRO A 36 5.72 1.73 -1.97
N LYS A 37 6.69 2.48 -2.48
CA LYS A 37 7.09 3.78 -1.95
C LYS A 37 5.98 4.82 -2.11
N ASP A 38 5.38 4.90 -3.29
CA ASP A 38 4.27 5.83 -3.56
C ASP A 38 3.03 5.49 -2.73
N ALA A 39 2.75 4.20 -2.54
CA ALA A 39 1.67 3.75 -1.67
C ALA A 39 1.86 4.22 -0.21
N VAL A 40 3.08 4.06 0.34
CA VAL A 40 3.40 4.56 1.68
C VAL A 40 3.34 6.08 1.75
N SER A 41 3.87 6.80 0.76
CA SER A 41 3.79 8.27 0.73
C SER A 41 2.35 8.78 0.67
N SER A 42 1.45 8.03 0.00
CA SER A 42 0.04 8.39 -0.11
C SER A 42 -0.67 8.42 1.25
N SER A 43 -0.19 7.68 2.25
CA SER A 43 -0.80 7.68 3.59
C SER A 43 -0.74 9.05 4.30
N ALA A 44 0.14 9.95 3.86
CA ALA A 44 0.26 11.29 4.40
C ALA A 44 -0.79 12.29 3.87
N ILE A 45 -1.53 11.93 2.81
CA ILE A 45 -2.49 12.82 2.13
C ILE A 45 -3.75 13.02 2.98
N SER A 46 -4.37 11.94 3.43
CA SER A 46 -5.60 11.97 4.23
C SER A 46 -5.82 10.68 5.00
N ARG A 47 -6.77 10.67 5.95
CA ARG A 47 -7.15 9.44 6.66
C ARG A 47 -7.68 8.34 5.74
N GLY A 48 -8.41 8.70 4.67
CA GLY A 48 -8.91 7.75 3.69
C GLY A 48 -7.78 7.10 2.90
N PHE A 49 -6.81 7.91 2.44
CA PHE A 49 -5.61 7.39 1.80
C PHE A 49 -4.75 6.57 2.74
N LYS A 50 -4.64 6.95 4.02
CA LYS A 50 -3.93 6.14 5.02
C LYS A 50 -4.54 4.76 5.16
N SER A 51 -5.85 4.67 5.38
CA SER A 51 -6.55 3.39 5.49
C SER A 51 -6.38 2.56 4.22
N ALA A 52 -6.59 3.17 3.06
CA ALA A 52 -6.44 2.52 1.78
C ALA A 52 -5.02 2.00 1.52
N ALA A 53 -3.99 2.77 1.89
CA ALA A 53 -2.57 2.43 1.73
C ALA A 53 -2.08 1.35 2.71
N GLU A 54 -2.77 1.17 3.84
CA GLU A 54 -2.49 0.11 4.82
C GLU A 54 -3.23 -1.20 4.49
N SER A 55 -4.16 -1.16 3.53
CA SER A 55 -4.97 -2.32 3.13
C SER A 55 -4.15 -3.43 2.47
N ASP A 56 -4.45 -4.67 2.84
CA ASP A 56 -3.89 -5.88 2.25
C ASP A 56 -4.15 -6.00 0.74
N VAL A 57 -5.16 -5.29 0.19
CA VAL A 57 -5.39 -5.21 -1.27
C VAL A 57 -4.19 -4.59 -1.99
N VAL A 58 -3.59 -3.56 -1.39
CA VAL A 58 -2.41 -2.88 -1.95
C VAL A 58 -1.21 -3.82 -1.89
N TRP A 59 -0.93 -4.36 -0.70
CA TRP A 59 0.29 -5.10 -0.44
C TRP A 59 0.28 -6.50 -1.07
N GLU A 60 -0.88 -7.09 -1.35
CA GLU A 60 -0.99 -8.33 -2.12
C GLU A 60 -0.29 -8.22 -3.49
N LYS A 61 -0.45 -7.09 -4.19
CA LYS A 61 0.16 -6.91 -5.52
C LYS A 61 1.66 -6.63 -5.47
N PHE A 62 2.17 -6.18 -4.34
CA PHE A 62 3.60 -5.94 -4.14
C PHE A 62 4.35 -7.19 -3.68
N LEU A 63 3.63 -8.19 -3.19
CA LEU A 63 4.21 -9.47 -2.79
C LEU A 63 4.51 -10.36 -4.01
N PRO A 64 5.57 -11.18 -3.95
CA PRO A 64 5.83 -12.21 -4.96
C PRO A 64 4.66 -13.19 -5.08
N SER A 65 4.35 -13.71 -6.26
CA SER A 65 3.22 -14.64 -6.43
C SER A 65 3.33 -15.94 -5.62
N ASP A 66 4.54 -16.33 -5.21
CA ASP A 66 4.84 -17.51 -4.40
C ASP A 66 4.99 -17.21 -2.90
N TYR A 67 4.64 -16.00 -2.44
CA TYR A 67 4.80 -15.58 -1.04
C TYR A 67 4.13 -16.54 -0.04
N GLN A 68 2.98 -17.13 -0.40
CA GLN A 68 2.28 -18.12 0.44
C GLN A 68 3.13 -19.36 0.71
N HIS A 69 3.86 -19.83 -0.31
CA HIS A 69 4.77 -20.94 -0.17
C HIS A 69 6.01 -20.54 0.66
N ILE A 70 6.48 -19.30 0.53
CA ILE A 70 7.57 -18.76 1.37
C ILE A 70 7.17 -18.71 2.84
N ILE A 71 5.97 -18.21 3.16
CA ILE A 71 5.44 -18.18 4.53
C ILE A 71 5.34 -19.61 5.09
N SER A 72 4.83 -20.56 4.29
CA SER A 72 4.67 -21.95 4.76
C SER A 72 5.99 -22.63 5.15
N LYS A 73 7.12 -22.11 4.66
CA LYS A 73 8.48 -22.61 4.96
C LYS A 73 9.19 -21.81 6.05
N SER A 74 8.60 -20.73 6.54
CA SER A 74 9.24 -19.78 7.45
C SER A 74 8.36 -19.51 8.67
N ASP A 75 8.70 -20.14 9.78
CA ASP A 75 7.99 -19.96 11.06
C ASP A 75 8.02 -18.50 11.56
N SER A 76 9.03 -17.72 11.17
CA SER A 76 9.16 -16.31 11.55
C SER A 76 8.23 -15.38 10.77
N LEU A 77 7.86 -15.71 9.52
CA LEU A 77 6.96 -14.88 8.71
C LEU A 77 5.47 -15.16 8.98
N LEU A 78 5.15 -16.32 9.58
CA LEU A 78 3.79 -16.68 10.02
C LEU A 78 3.22 -15.71 11.08
N VAL A 79 4.08 -14.92 11.73
CA VAL A 79 3.68 -13.97 12.78
C VAL A 79 3.20 -12.63 12.20
N SER A 80 3.45 -12.37 10.92
CA SER A 80 3.03 -11.10 10.29
C SER A 80 1.51 -10.95 10.32
N SER A 81 1.06 -9.83 10.89
CA SER A 81 -0.35 -9.52 11.09
C SER A 81 -1.03 -8.92 9.85
N SER A 82 -0.22 -8.43 8.90
CA SER A 82 -0.65 -7.82 7.64
C SER A 82 0.32 -8.12 6.51
N LYS A 83 -0.15 -8.02 5.27
CA LYS A 83 0.69 -8.22 4.08
C LYS A 83 1.75 -7.14 3.91
N LYS A 84 1.48 -5.94 4.44
CA LYS A 84 2.46 -4.86 4.55
C LYS A 84 3.64 -5.25 5.40
N GLU A 85 3.37 -5.77 6.60
CA GLU A 85 4.40 -6.23 7.53
C GLU A 85 5.21 -7.39 6.95
N LEU A 86 4.53 -8.31 6.24
CA LEU A 86 5.19 -9.37 5.50
C LEU A 86 6.15 -8.82 4.42
N TYR A 87 5.68 -7.85 3.63
CA TYR A 87 6.50 -7.23 2.58
C TYR A 87 7.78 -6.61 3.16
N PHE A 88 7.68 -5.86 4.25
CA PHE A 88 8.85 -5.27 4.91
C PHE A 88 9.76 -6.35 5.52
N SER A 89 9.19 -7.37 6.14
CA SER A 89 9.96 -8.50 6.69
C SER A 89 10.77 -9.23 5.61
N LEU A 90 10.19 -9.41 4.42
CA LEU A 90 10.87 -9.99 3.26
C LEU A 90 11.98 -9.08 2.71
N CYS A 91 11.79 -7.76 2.77
CA CYS A 91 12.82 -6.80 2.38
C CYS A 91 14.01 -6.80 3.35
N ASP A 92 13.75 -6.93 4.65
CA ASP A 92 14.78 -6.91 5.70
C ASP A 92 15.50 -8.26 5.85
N SER A 93 14.81 -9.37 5.57
CA SER A 93 15.32 -10.74 5.69
C SER A 93 15.08 -11.54 4.40
N PRO A 94 15.95 -11.41 3.38
CA PRO A 94 15.81 -12.17 2.15
C PRO A 94 16.00 -13.68 2.39
N ILE A 95 14.95 -14.47 2.18
CA ILE A 95 14.93 -15.93 2.43
C ILE A 95 15.55 -16.71 1.28
N LEU A 96 16.69 -17.38 1.48
CA LEU A 96 17.26 -18.28 0.45
C LEU A 96 16.24 -19.34 -0.01
N THR A 97 15.74 -19.24 -1.24
CA THR A 97 15.01 -20.32 -1.90
C THR A 97 15.99 -21.39 -2.37
N ASP A 98 15.55 -22.65 -2.30
CA ASP A 98 16.29 -23.93 -2.41
C ASP A 98 16.91 -24.24 -3.80
N GLY A 99 17.50 -23.22 -4.44
CA GLY A 99 18.17 -23.32 -5.74
C GLY A 99 19.37 -22.39 -5.88
N GLY A 100 19.87 -21.79 -4.79
CA GLY A 100 21.07 -20.95 -4.78
C GLY A 100 20.94 -19.63 -5.54
N LYS A 101 19.74 -19.25 -5.99
CA LYS A 101 19.48 -17.97 -6.64
C LYS A 101 19.04 -16.96 -5.58
N LEU A 102 20.02 -16.26 -5.03
CA LEU A 102 19.78 -15.09 -4.17
C LEU A 102 18.97 -14.05 -4.95
N MET A 103 17.68 -13.89 -4.71
CA MET A 103 16.94 -12.74 -5.24
C MET A 103 15.61 -12.43 -4.55
N PHE A 104 15.65 -11.63 -3.49
CA PHE A 104 14.58 -10.63 -3.30
C PHE A 104 15.17 -9.46 -2.52
N ARG A 105 15.92 -8.62 -3.23
CA ARG A 105 15.78 -7.20 -2.99
C ARG A 105 14.58 -6.79 -3.83
N VAL A 106 13.46 -6.44 -3.19
CA VAL A 106 12.48 -5.60 -3.89
C VAL A 106 13.22 -4.29 -4.11
N SER A 107 13.67 -4.05 -5.33
CA SER A 107 14.35 -2.79 -5.67
C SER A 107 13.35 -1.67 -5.46
N VAL A 108 13.45 -1.01 -4.30
CA VAL A 108 12.86 0.31 -4.08
C VAL A 108 13.63 1.25 -5.01
N ILE A 109 13.05 1.55 -6.17
CA ILE A 109 13.49 2.64 -7.05
C ILE A 109 12.76 3.91 -6.61
#